data_AF-A0A2A2V956-F1
#
_entry.id   AF-A0A2A2V956-F1
#
_cell.length_a   1.000
_cell.length_b   1.000
_cell.length_c   1.000
_cell.angle_alpha   90.00
_cell.angle_beta   90.00
_cell.angle_gamma   90.00
#
_symmetry.space_group_name_H-M   'P 1'
#
loop_
_entity.id
_entity.type
_entity.pdbx_description
1 polymer ?
#
loop_
_entity_poly.entity_id
_entity_poly.type
_entity_poly.pdbx_seq_one_letter_code
_entity_poly.pdbx_strand_id
1 'polypeptide(L)'
;MWKRLRSFLCDLGNDGFAVVSWVAAPLSLIYTLAKAFAVPIDWLRDLSYAWALAPLTIWFALAYFRRWRRTSTTLKQQALQGFYVSVGPMLARKLPKDMPDSEFNQYIDEVDIWVNSCADWIGSHMGIAARERFLDRTGMQVSSYLGAINQTHNAAIQNLTRFRQNLLALIESDAWR
;
A
#
# COMPACT_ATOMS: atom_id res chain seq x y z
N MET A 1 1.83 -26.01 -11.02
CA MET A 1 1.53 -25.14 -12.18
C MET A 1 1.20 -23.70 -11.77
N TRP A 2 0.25 -23.47 -10.86
CA TRP A 2 -0.19 -22.13 -10.44
C TRP A 2 0.91 -21.18 -9.93
N LYS A 3 1.85 -21.66 -9.09
CA LYS A 3 2.97 -20.84 -8.59
C LYS A 3 3.89 -20.33 -9.72
N ARG A 4 4.15 -21.16 -10.74
CA ARG A 4 4.99 -20.80 -11.90
C ARG A 4 4.28 -19.82 -12.84
N LEU A 5 2.98 -20.01 -13.06
CA LEU A 5 2.17 -19.06 -13.82
C LEU A 5 2.13 -17.69 -13.14
N ARG A 6 1.99 -17.66 -11.81
CA ARG A 6 1.98 -16.42 -11.02
C ARG A 6 3.33 -15.71 -11.05
N SER A 7 4.46 -16.42 -10.95
CA SER A 7 5.77 -15.78 -11.08
C SER A 7 5.97 -15.22 -12.49
N PHE A 8 5.64 -15.99 -13.53
CA PHE A 8 5.71 -15.52 -14.91
C PHE A 8 4.87 -14.26 -15.16
N LEU A 9 3.65 -14.18 -14.61
CA LEU A 9 2.82 -12.98 -14.72
C LEU A 9 3.40 -11.78 -13.95
N CYS A 10 4.04 -12.01 -12.80
CA CYS A 10 4.76 -10.97 -12.07
C CYS A 10 5.97 -10.46 -12.87
N ASP A 11 6.77 -11.37 -13.43
CA ASP A 11 7.96 -11.04 -14.22
C ASP A 11 7.57 -10.33 -15.53
N LEU A 12 6.50 -10.78 -16.19
CA LEU A 12 5.93 -10.12 -17.37
C LEU A 12 5.41 -8.71 -17.05
N GLY A 13 4.82 -8.51 -15.89
CA GLY A 13 4.33 -7.19 -15.44
C GLY A 13 5.46 -6.23 -15.06
N ASN A 14 6.55 -6.73 -14.47
CA ASN A 14 7.69 -5.92 -14.03
C ASN A 14 8.64 -5.60 -15.20
N ASP A 15 9.09 -6.63 -15.91
CA ASP A 15 10.14 -6.52 -16.93
C ASP A 15 9.59 -6.69 -18.35
N GLY A 16 8.58 -7.56 -18.53
CA GLY A 16 7.97 -7.83 -19.82
C GLY A 16 7.21 -6.64 -20.43
N PHE A 17 6.77 -5.67 -19.63
CA PHE A 17 6.05 -4.49 -20.12
C PHE A 17 6.85 -3.69 -21.15
N ALA A 18 8.17 -3.56 -20.97
CA ALA A 18 9.01 -2.83 -21.91
C ALA A 18 9.00 -3.52 -23.28
N VAL A 19 9.26 -4.83 -23.31
CA VAL A 19 9.26 -5.64 -24.53
C VAL A 19 7.89 -5.62 -25.21
N VAL A 20 6.80 -5.81 -24.45
CA VAL A 20 5.44 -5.76 -24.97
C VAL A 20 5.11 -4.38 -25.54
N SER A 21 5.59 -3.29 -24.92
CA SER A 21 5.39 -1.92 -25.43
C SER A 21 6.04 -1.69 -26.79
N TRP A 22 7.26 -2.21 -26.98
CA TRP A 22 7.98 -2.07 -28.25
C TRP A 22 7.35 -2.91 -29.37
N VAL A 23 6.79 -4.06 -29.03
CA VAL A 23 6.41 -5.09 -30.01
C VAL A 23 4.90 -5.12 -30.29
N ALA A 24 4.05 -4.61 -29.39
CA ALA A 24 2.59 -4.67 -29.53
C ALA A 24 2.06 -3.93 -30.78
N ALA A 25 2.47 -2.67 -31.01
CA ALA A 25 2.02 -1.91 -32.16
C ALA A 25 2.57 -2.45 -33.49
N PRO A 26 3.88 -2.79 -33.61
CA PRO A 26 4.40 -3.45 -34.81
C PRO A 26 3.74 -4.79 -35.10
N LEU A 27 3.50 -5.65 -34.10
CA LEU A 27 2.81 -6.93 -34.31
C LEU A 27 1.37 -6.74 -34.80
N SER A 28 0.64 -5.79 -34.20
CA SER A 28 -0.72 -5.46 -34.61
C SER A 28 -0.76 -4.99 -36.07
N LEU A 29 0.20 -4.14 -36.45
CA LEU A 29 0.33 -3.59 -37.79
C LEU A 29 0.75 -4.67 -38.80
N ILE A 30 1.76 -5.48 -38.48
CA ILE A 30 2.22 -6.61 -39.32
C ILE A 30 1.09 -7.60 -39.55
N TYR A 31 0.35 -7.97 -38.50
CA TYR A 31 -0.81 -8.87 -38.63
C TYR A 31 -1.87 -8.28 -39.56
N THR A 32 -2.18 -6.99 -39.39
CA THR A 32 -3.19 -6.30 -40.21
C THR A 32 -2.77 -6.24 -41.67
N LEU A 33 -1.50 -5.89 -41.94
CA LEU A 33 -0.96 -5.83 -43.30
C LEU A 33 -0.86 -7.24 -43.93
N ALA A 34 -0.36 -8.23 -43.20
CA ALA A 34 -0.26 -9.61 -43.70
C ALA A 34 -1.62 -10.16 -44.13
N LYS A 35 -2.67 -9.82 -43.38
CA LYS A 35 -4.03 -10.20 -43.71
C LYS A 35 -4.61 -9.38 -44.87
N ALA A 36 -4.34 -8.07 -44.92
CA ALA A 36 -4.79 -7.20 -46.00
C ALA A 36 -4.19 -7.57 -47.37
N PHE A 37 -2.93 -8.00 -47.40
CA PHE A 37 -2.23 -8.43 -48.62
C PHE A 37 -2.37 -9.93 -48.92
N ALA A 38 -3.22 -10.66 -48.19
CA ALA A 38 -3.47 -12.09 -48.37
C ALA A 38 -2.19 -12.94 -48.44
N VAL A 39 -1.19 -12.60 -47.62
CA VAL A 39 0.09 -13.31 -47.55
C VAL A 39 -0.19 -14.82 -47.31
N PRO A 40 0.48 -15.74 -48.03
CA PRO A 40 0.19 -17.18 -47.98
C PRO A 40 0.69 -17.81 -46.68
N ILE A 41 0.02 -17.47 -45.58
CA ILE A 41 0.25 -18.02 -44.25
C ILE A 41 -1.05 -18.71 -43.84
N ASP A 42 -1.06 -20.04 -43.94
CA ASP A 42 -2.29 -20.85 -43.83
C ASP A 42 -3.06 -20.61 -42.53
N TRP A 43 -2.36 -20.42 -41.42
CA TRP A 43 -2.98 -20.20 -40.10
C TRP A 43 -3.54 -18.77 -39.89
N LEU A 44 -3.14 -17.78 -40.70
CA LEU A 44 -3.65 -16.40 -40.60
C LEU A 44 -4.98 -16.20 -41.33
N ARG A 45 -5.30 -17.07 -42.29
CA ARG A 45 -6.51 -16.96 -43.12
C ARG A 45 -7.79 -17.16 -42.30
N ASP A 46 -7.77 -18.15 -41.40
CA ASP A 46 -8.94 -18.52 -40.59
C ASP A 46 -9.10 -17.64 -39.33
N LEU A 47 -8.06 -16.88 -38.97
CA LEU A 47 -8.04 -16.07 -37.76
C LEU A 47 -8.73 -14.71 -38.00
N SER A 48 -9.70 -14.32 -37.17
CA SER A 48 -10.43 -13.04 -37.30
C SER A 48 -9.52 -11.80 -37.27
N TYR A 49 -9.93 -10.71 -37.94
CA TYR A 49 -9.23 -9.41 -37.86
C TYR A 49 -9.17 -8.87 -36.41
N ALA A 50 -10.09 -9.29 -35.54
CA ALA A 50 -10.10 -8.90 -34.13
C ALA A 50 -8.79 -9.30 -33.40
N TRP A 51 -8.11 -10.37 -33.84
CA TRP A 51 -6.85 -10.80 -33.26
C TRP A 51 -5.68 -9.86 -33.55
N ALA A 52 -5.81 -8.96 -34.54
CA ALA A 52 -4.85 -7.88 -34.77
C ALA A 52 -4.70 -6.99 -33.54
N LEU A 53 -5.78 -6.83 -32.75
CA LEU A 53 -5.79 -5.98 -31.57
C LEU A 53 -5.25 -6.70 -30.33
N ALA A 54 -5.09 -8.04 -30.35
CA ALA A 54 -4.68 -8.80 -29.17
C ALA A 54 -3.35 -8.33 -28.55
N PRO A 55 -2.30 -7.99 -29.31
CA PRO A 55 -1.07 -7.44 -28.74
C PRO A 55 -1.30 -6.09 -28.03
N LEU A 56 -2.15 -5.23 -28.61
CA LEU A 56 -2.48 -3.92 -28.04
C LEU A 56 -3.36 -4.03 -26.79
N THR A 57 -4.32 -4.97 -26.76
CA THR A 57 -5.17 -5.19 -25.59
C THR A 57 -4.37 -5.77 -24.42
N ILE A 58 -3.43 -6.69 -24.69
CA ILE A 58 -2.50 -7.21 -23.68
C ILE A 58 -1.62 -6.08 -23.14
N TRP A 59 -1.05 -5.25 -24.01
CA TRP A 59 -0.26 -4.09 -23.61
C TRP A 59 -1.06 -3.14 -22.72
N PHE A 60 -2.29 -2.79 -23.13
CA PHE A 60 -3.15 -1.88 -22.39
C PHE A 60 -3.53 -2.45 -21.02
N ALA A 61 -3.85 -3.75 -20.94
CA ALA A 61 -4.14 -4.42 -19.67
C ALA A 61 -2.95 -4.38 -18.71
N LEU A 62 -1.72 -4.63 -19.20
CA LEU A 62 -0.50 -4.52 -18.42
C LEU A 62 -0.24 -3.07 -17.96
N ALA A 63 -0.40 -2.09 -18.86
CA ALA A 63 -0.25 -0.68 -18.54
C ALA A 63 -1.24 -0.24 -17.46
N TYR A 64 -2.51 -0.63 -17.59
CA TYR A 64 -3.57 -0.35 -16.63
C TYR A 64 -3.25 -0.97 -15.27
N PHE A 65 -2.90 -2.26 -15.23
CA PHE A 65 -2.58 -2.95 -13.99
C PHE A 65 -1.38 -2.33 -13.26
N ARG A 66 -0.34 -1.96 -14.01
CA ARG A 66 0.84 -1.27 -13.45
C ARG A 66 0.49 0.10 -12.91
N ARG A 67 -0.33 0.87 -13.63
CA ARG A 67 -0.85 2.16 -13.16
C ARG A 67 -1.66 1.97 -11.88
N TRP A 68 -2.58 1.01 -11.87
CA TRP A 68 -3.42 0.70 -10.72
C TRP A 68 -2.58 0.35 -9.49
N ARG A 69 -1.60 -0.55 -9.61
CA ARG A 69 -0.68 -0.89 -8.51
C ARG A 69 0.02 0.35 -7.94
N ARG A 70 0.59 1.19 -8.80
CA ARG A 70 1.25 2.44 -8.38
C ARG A 70 0.29 3.36 -7.61
N THR A 71 -0.93 3.55 -8.12
CA THR A 71 -1.94 4.36 -7.46
C THR A 71 -2.34 3.77 -6.10
N SER A 72 -2.54 2.46 -6.00
CA SER A 72 -2.83 1.80 -4.73
C SER A 72 -1.72 2.00 -3.70
N THR A 73 -0.45 1.90 -4.11
CA THR A 73 0.69 2.17 -3.22
C THR A 73 0.69 3.61 -2.73
N THR A 74 0.43 4.58 -3.61
CA THR A 74 0.36 6.01 -3.20
C THR A 74 -0.79 6.27 -2.23
N LEU A 75 -1.96 5.65 -2.42
CA LEU A 75 -3.10 5.81 -1.52
C LEU A 75 -2.80 5.24 -0.12
N LYS A 76 -2.13 4.08 -0.05
CA LYS A 76 -1.72 3.50 1.23
C LYS A 76 -0.74 4.41 1.97
N GLN A 77 0.25 4.95 1.25
CA GLN A 77 1.21 5.88 1.83
C GLN A 77 0.54 7.16 2.34
N GLN A 78 -0.41 7.73 1.58
CA GLN A 78 -1.17 8.91 2.01
C GLN A 78 -2.00 8.63 3.27
N ALA A 79 -2.65 7.48 3.36
CA ALA A 79 -3.42 7.11 4.55
C ALA A 79 -2.52 6.97 5.80
N LEU A 80 -1.36 6.31 5.67
CA LEU A 80 -0.38 6.22 6.75
C LEU A 80 0.14 7.60 7.18
N GLN A 81 0.43 8.48 6.22
CA GLN A 81 0.81 9.87 6.51
C GLN A 81 -0.31 10.63 7.24
N GLY A 82 -1.58 10.38 6.87
CA GLY A 82 -2.74 10.91 7.57
C GLY A 82 -2.76 10.52 9.05
N PHE A 83 -2.59 9.22 9.36
CA PHE A 83 -2.48 8.75 10.75
C PHE A 83 -1.27 9.33 11.48
N TYR A 84 -0.12 9.44 10.80
CA TYR A 84 1.09 10.02 11.38
C TYR A 84 0.91 11.48 11.79
N VAL A 85 0.16 12.26 11.00
CA VAL A 85 -0.16 13.66 11.33
C VAL A 85 -1.22 13.74 12.41
N SER A 86 -2.25 12.88 12.37
CA SER A 86 -3.40 12.95 13.28
C SER A 86 -3.05 12.66 14.74
N VAL A 87 -1.99 11.89 15.01
CA VAL A 87 -1.53 11.61 16.40
C VAL A 87 -0.79 12.80 17.03
N GLY A 88 -0.29 13.72 16.21
CA GLY A 88 0.48 14.89 16.68
C GLY A 88 -0.26 15.72 17.73
N PRO A 89 -1.51 16.14 17.49
CA PRO A 89 -2.32 16.85 18.47
C PRO A 89 -2.56 16.08 19.79
N MET A 90 -2.69 14.75 19.74
CA MET A 90 -2.88 13.91 20.95
C MET A 90 -1.61 13.88 21.83
N LEU A 91 -0.44 13.80 21.19
CA LEU A 91 0.86 13.84 21.87
C LEU A 91 1.20 15.23 22.44
N ALA A 92 0.81 16.29 21.74
CA ALA A 92 1.11 17.66 22.13
C ALA A 92 0.10 18.25 23.14
N ARG A 93 -1.00 17.54 23.41
CA ARG A 93 -2.06 18.00 24.32
C ARG A 93 -1.52 18.12 25.74
N LYS A 94 -1.58 19.33 26.29
CA LYS A 94 -1.25 19.58 27.71
C LYS A 94 -2.48 19.25 28.55
N LEU A 95 -2.37 18.27 29.44
CA LEU A 95 -3.42 17.94 30.39
C LEU A 95 -3.16 18.67 31.72
N PRO A 96 -4.17 19.30 32.35
CA PRO A 96 -4.07 19.85 33.69
C PRO A 96 -3.81 18.73 34.71
N LYS A 97 -3.02 19.03 35.75
CA LYS A 97 -2.67 18.03 36.78
C LYS A 97 -3.85 17.65 37.68
N ASP A 98 -4.80 18.57 37.79
CA ASP A 98 -6.03 18.50 38.57
C ASP A 98 -7.26 18.14 37.70
N MET A 99 -7.02 17.57 36.51
CA MET A 99 -8.08 17.08 35.63
C MET A 99 -8.97 16.05 36.35
N PRO A 100 -10.30 16.14 36.23
CA PRO A 100 -11.19 15.12 36.77
C PRO A 100 -11.00 13.78 36.04
N ASP A 101 -11.11 12.67 36.79
CA ASP A 101 -10.88 11.32 36.27
C ASP A 101 -11.73 10.99 35.04
N SER A 102 -12.96 11.54 34.96
CA SER A 102 -13.84 11.36 33.80
C SER A 102 -13.26 11.92 32.51
N GLU A 103 -12.65 13.10 32.56
CA GLU A 103 -12.01 13.72 31.39
C GLU A 103 -10.70 13.02 31.04
N PHE A 104 -9.97 12.55 32.06
CA PHE A 104 -8.77 11.76 31.82
C PHE A 104 -9.09 10.42 31.12
N ASN A 105 -10.15 9.75 31.54
CA ASN A 105 -10.59 8.51 30.90
C ASN A 105 -11.02 8.73 29.46
N GLN A 106 -11.70 9.85 29.16
CA GLN A 106 -12.02 10.22 27.76
C GLN A 106 -10.75 10.38 26.92
N TYR A 107 -9.69 10.98 27.46
CA TYR A 107 -8.41 11.05 26.75
C TYR A 107 -7.83 9.66 26.47
N ILE A 108 -7.88 8.73 27.42
CA ILE A 108 -7.40 7.36 27.21
C ILE A 108 -8.26 6.64 26.16
N ASP A 109 -9.58 6.79 26.21
CA ASP A 109 -10.49 6.23 25.23
C ASP A 109 -10.20 6.76 23.82
N GLU A 110 -9.94 8.08 23.68
CA GLU A 110 -9.53 8.69 22.41
C GLU A 110 -8.23 8.05 21.87
N VAL A 111 -7.25 7.80 22.74
CA VAL A 111 -5.99 7.17 22.38
C VAL A 111 -6.21 5.74 21.91
N ASP A 112 -7.00 4.95 22.65
CA ASP A 112 -7.28 3.56 22.29
C ASP A 112 -8.09 3.45 21.00
N ILE A 113 -9.07 4.33 20.80
CA ILE A 113 -9.83 4.42 19.54
C ILE A 113 -8.88 4.72 18.37
N TRP A 114 -7.96 5.67 18.54
CA TRP A 114 -7.00 6.01 17.49
C TRP A 114 -6.08 4.82 17.16
N VAL A 115 -5.51 4.15 18.18
CA VAL A 115 -4.63 2.99 17.98
C VAL A 115 -5.36 1.86 17.27
N ASN A 116 -6.57 1.52 17.71
CA ASN A 116 -7.36 0.44 17.13
C ASN A 116 -7.78 0.77 15.69
N SER A 117 -8.27 1.99 15.44
CA SER A 117 -8.64 2.41 14.07
C SER A 117 -7.46 2.35 13.10
N CYS A 118 -6.27 2.74 13.55
CA CYS A 118 -5.05 2.66 12.75
C CYS A 118 -4.65 1.19 12.51
N ALA A 119 -4.62 0.37 13.56
CA ALA A 119 -4.26 -1.05 13.49
C ALA A 119 -5.21 -1.84 12.57
N ASP A 120 -6.51 -1.58 12.64
CA ASP A 120 -7.53 -2.25 11.83
C ASP A 120 -7.45 -1.81 10.37
N TRP A 121 -7.20 -0.53 10.12
CA TRP A 121 -6.96 -0.03 8.77
C TRP A 121 -5.71 -0.68 8.16
N ILE A 122 -4.59 -0.73 8.90
CA ILE A 122 -3.35 -1.39 8.45
C ILE A 122 -3.61 -2.88 8.20
N GLY A 123 -4.29 -3.57 9.11
CA GLY A 123 -4.62 -4.99 8.98
C GLY A 123 -5.43 -5.29 7.73
N SER A 124 -6.42 -4.46 7.42
CA SER A 124 -7.30 -4.63 6.25
C SER A 124 -6.65 -4.25 4.92
N HIS A 125 -5.72 -3.28 4.90
CA HIS A 125 -5.15 -2.75 3.64
C HIS A 125 -3.72 -3.20 3.35
N MET A 126 -2.95 -3.56 4.38
CA MET A 126 -1.53 -3.95 4.29
C MET A 126 -1.28 -5.38 4.78
N GLY A 127 -2.23 -5.95 5.54
CA GLY A 127 -2.18 -7.32 6.03
C GLY A 127 -1.69 -7.44 7.48
N ILE A 128 -1.81 -8.66 8.00
CA ILE A 128 -1.57 -8.96 9.43
C ILE A 128 -0.14 -8.61 9.85
N ALA A 129 0.87 -8.94 9.05
CA ALA A 129 2.26 -8.65 9.39
C ALA A 129 2.55 -7.15 9.57
N ALA A 130 1.93 -6.29 8.75
CA ALA A 130 2.07 -4.85 8.88
C ALA A 130 1.37 -4.33 10.15
N ARG A 131 0.21 -4.89 10.49
CA ARG A 131 -0.52 -4.58 11.73
C ARG A 131 0.29 -4.96 12.97
N GLU A 132 0.85 -6.16 13.01
CA GLU A 132 1.69 -6.59 14.14
C GLU A 132 2.94 -5.73 14.27
N ARG A 133 3.57 -5.35 13.14
CA ARG A 133 4.70 -4.43 13.15
C ARG A 133 4.34 -3.03 13.65
N PHE A 134 3.14 -2.54 13.33
CA PHE A 134 2.63 -1.29 13.90
C PHE A 134 2.43 -1.39 15.42
N LEU A 135 1.85 -2.50 15.88
CA LEU A 135 1.56 -2.74 17.30
C LEU A 135 2.78 -3.15 18.13
N ASP A 136 3.92 -3.40 17.50
CA ASP A 136 5.12 -3.90 18.17
C ASP A 136 5.73 -2.86 19.15
N ARG A 137 5.70 -3.23 20.43
CA ARG A 137 6.26 -2.47 21.56
C ARG A 137 7.59 -3.07 22.07
N THR A 138 8.13 -4.07 21.37
CA THR A 138 9.36 -4.75 21.78
C THR A 138 10.54 -3.78 21.79
N GLY A 139 11.37 -3.86 22.83
CA GLY A 139 12.56 -3.03 23.00
C GLY A 139 12.27 -1.58 23.40
N MET A 140 11.03 -1.23 23.73
CA MET A 140 10.68 0.10 24.24
C MET A 140 11.34 0.33 25.61
N GLN A 141 12.16 1.37 25.71
CA GLN A 141 12.72 1.79 26.98
C GLN A 141 11.69 2.55 27.79
N VAL A 142 11.56 2.20 29.07
CA VAL A 142 10.71 2.93 30.00
C VAL A 142 11.28 4.35 30.17
N SER A 143 10.50 5.34 29.75
CA SER A 143 10.87 6.75 29.84
C SER A 143 9.91 7.51 30.76
N SER A 144 10.31 8.68 31.25
CA SER A 144 9.41 9.56 32.00
C SER A 144 9.31 10.90 31.28
N TYR A 145 8.11 11.26 30.83
CA TYR A 145 7.86 12.54 30.18
C TYR A 145 7.51 13.59 31.25
N LEU A 146 8.27 14.70 31.28
CA LEU A 146 8.09 15.80 32.24
C LEU A 146 6.68 16.43 32.23
N GLY A 147 5.93 16.29 31.15
CA GLY A 147 4.56 16.78 31.01
C GLY A 147 3.46 15.77 31.40
N ALA A 148 3.82 14.56 31.80
CA ALA A 148 2.84 13.56 32.22
C ALA A 148 2.25 13.91 33.58
N ILE A 149 0.93 13.77 33.73
CA ILE A 149 0.20 14.10 34.97
C ILE A 149 0.18 12.92 35.95
N ASN A 150 0.25 11.69 35.43
CA ASN A 150 0.28 10.45 36.18
C ASN A 150 1.00 9.35 35.37
N GLN A 151 1.17 8.17 35.96
CA GLN A 151 1.86 7.04 35.30
C GLN A 151 1.12 6.54 34.05
N THR A 152 -0.22 6.55 34.07
CA THR A 152 -1.05 6.13 32.93
C THR A 152 -0.88 7.06 31.74
N HIS A 153 -0.87 8.38 31.96
CA HIS A 153 -0.61 9.38 30.93
C HIS A 153 0.80 9.22 30.37
N ASN A 154 1.79 8.97 31.23
CA ASN A 154 3.16 8.71 30.80
C ASN A 154 3.24 7.46 29.90
N ALA A 155 2.53 6.39 30.25
CA ALA A 155 2.47 5.17 29.44
C ALA A 155 1.76 5.42 28.09
N ALA A 156 0.67 6.20 28.09
CA ALA A 156 -0.04 6.59 26.87
C ALA A 156 0.87 7.38 25.92
N ILE A 157 1.59 8.40 26.41
CA ILE A 157 2.55 9.17 25.59
C ILE A 157 3.65 8.27 25.04
N GLN A 158 4.21 7.37 25.85
CA GLN A 158 5.24 6.41 25.39
C GLN A 158 4.72 5.53 24.26
N ASN A 159 3.55 4.92 24.45
CA ASN A 159 2.93 4.06 23.44
C ASN A 159 2.63 4.83 22.15
N LEU A 160 2.03 6.02 22.25
CA LEU A 160 1.76 6.87 21.09
C LEU A 160 3.05 7.27 20.35
N THR A 161 4.11 7.60 21.08
CA THR A 161 5.42 7.91 20.50
C THR A 161 5.98 6.70 19.75
N ARG A 162 5.87 5.50 20.33
CA ARG A 162 6.28 4.25 19.69
C ARG A 162 5.47 3.95 18.43
N PHE A 163 4.15 4.05 18.50
CA PHE A 163 3.27 3.83 17.34
C PHE A 163 3.55 4.83 16.22
N ARG A 164 3.85 6.09 16.57
CA ARG A 164 4.27 7.10 15.60
C ARG A 164 5.60 6.75 14.92
N GLN A 165 6.58 6.21 15.65
CA GLN A 165 7.83 5.71 15.07
C GLN A 165 7.58 4.50 14.15
N ASN A 166 6.73 3.57 14.58
CA ASN A 166 6.38 2.40 13.78
C ASN A 166 5.66 2.80 12.49
N LEU A 167 4.77 3.81 12.53
CA LEU A 167 4.15 4.40 11.35
C LEU A 167 5.19 5.00 10.40
N LEU A 168 6.15 5.77 10.91
CA LEU A 168 7.22 6.34 10.10
C LEU A 168 8.03 5.24 9.40
N ALA A 169 8.38 4.17 10.12
CA ALA A 169 9.04 3.01 9.53
C ALA A 169 8.18 2.35 8.44
N LEU A 170 6.86 2.25 8.62
CA LEU A 170 5.95 1.71 7.60
C LEU A 170 5.86 2.61 6.36
N ILE A 171 5.84 3.94 6.55
CA ILE A 171 5.80 4.94 5.46
C ILE A 171 7.09 4.92 4.64
N GLU A 172 8.24 4.78 5.30
CA GLU A 172 9.57 4.81 4.67
C GLU A 172 9.99 3.46 4.11
N SER A 173 9.43 2.35 4.61
CA SER A 173 9.80 1.02 4.13
C SER A 173 9.23 0.74 2.73
N ASP A 174 10.14 0.48 1.78
CA ASP A 174 9.81 -0.06 0.46
C ASP A 174 9.29 -1.51 0.51
N ALA A 175 9.36 -2.16 1.67
CA ALA A 175 8.98 -3.56 1.88
C ALA A 175 7.49 -3.88 1.59
N TRP A 176 6.66 -2.85 1.42
CA TRP A 176 5.22 -2.98 1.15
C TRP A 176 4.81 -2.43 -0.23
N ARG A 177 5.78 -2.09 -1.09
CA ARG A 177 5.56 -1.72 -2.51
C ARG A 177 5.49 -2.95 -3.41
#